data_AF-A0A0F9PW87-F1
#
_entry.id   AF-A0A0F9PW87-F1
#
_cell.length_a   1.000
_cell.length_b   1.000
_cell.length_c   1.000
_cell.angle_alpha   90.00
_cell.angle_beta   90.00
_cell.angle_gamma   90.00
#
_symmetry.space_group_name_H-M   'P 1'
#
loop_
_entity.id
_entity.type
_entity.pdbx_description
1 polymer ?
#
loop_
_entity_poly.entity_id
_entity_poly.type
_entity_poly.pdbx_seq_one_letter_code
_entity_poly.pdbx_strand_id
1 'polypeptide(L)' 'MLILDTIWLTGMYGNIGIVLGEDSITGEKKAYIGVHTGHDEDSDREMVASGGAKLRKETVESILRHFDKEEEE' A
#
# COMPACT_ATOMS: atom_id res chain seq x y z
N MET A 1 -2.35 -3.76 -14.23
CA MET A 1 -1.40 -2.88 -13.52
C MET A 1 -0.07 -3.60 -13.48
N LEU A 2 1.03 -2.91 -13.78
CA LEU A 2 2.37 -3.42 -13.55
C LEU A 2 2.76 -3.15 -12.10
N ILE A 3 3.15 -4.18 -11.33
CA ILE A 3 3.59 -4.00 -9.94
C ILE A 3 5.03 -3.46 -9.96
N LEU A 4 5.25 -2.36 -9.23
CA LEU A 4 6.53 -1.67 -9.15
C LEU A 4 7.24 -1.97 -7.84
N ASP A 5 6.51 -1.98 -6.73
CA ASP A 5 7.08 -2.17 -5.40
C ASP A 5 6.02 -2.69 -4.42
N THR A 6 6.46 -3.25 -3.30
CA THR A 6 5.59 -3.74 -2.24
C THR A 6 6.23 -3.54 -0.87
N ILE A 7 5.44 -3.01 0.07
CA ILE A 7 5.80 -2.88 1.48
C ILE A 7 4.93 -3.83 2.29
N TRP A 8 5.57 -4.69 3.07
CA TRP A 8 4.90 -5.61 3.98
C TRP A 8 5.01 -5.15 5.42
N LEU A 9 3.86 -5.11 6.09
CA LEU A 9 3.69 -4.84 7.51
C LEU A 9 3.23 -6.16 8.15
N THR A 10 4.18 -6.96 8.61
CA THR A 10 3.92 -8.25 9.27
C THR A 10 3.73 -8.07 10.76
N GLY A 11 2.63 -8.58 11.30
CA GLY A 11 2.34 -8.60 12.73
C GLY A 11 1.92 -9.97 13.23
N MET A 12 1.68 -10.08 14.54
CA MET A 12 1.27 -11.34 15.19
C MET A 12 -0.05 -11.92 14.62
N TYR A 13 -0.91 -11.06 14.06
CA TYR A 13 -2.26 -11.44 13.62
C TYR A 13 -2.42 -11.48 12.09
N GLY A 14 -1.33 -11.35 11.33
CA GLY A 14 -1.35 -11.43 9.88
C GLY A 14 -0.43 -10.42 9.20
N ASN A 15 -0.49 -10.42 7.87
CA ASN A 15 0.33 -9.57 7.02
C ASN A 15 -0.54 -8.51 6.34
N ILE A 16 -0.12 -7.26 6.38
CA ILE A 16 -0.74 -6.17 5.63
C ILE A 16 0.25 -5.73 4.55
N GLY A 17 -0.19 -5.72 3.30
CA GLY A 17 0.61 -5.30 2.15
C GLY A 17 0.17 -3.95 1.61
N ILE A 18 1.12 -3.10 1.28
CA ILE A 18 0.92 -1.95 0.40
C ILE A 18 1.62 -2.26 -0.92
N VAL A 19 0.86 -2.35 -2.01
CA VAL A 19 1.37 -2.62 -3.35
C VAL A 19 1.30 -1.35 -4.18
N LEU A 20 2.45 -0.92 -4.69
CA LEU A 20 2.55 0.17 -5.66
C LEU A 20 2.60 -0.42 -7.06
N GLY A 21 1.82 0.13 -7.98
CA GLY A 21 1.89 -0.23 -9.38
C GLY A 21 1.55 0.91 -10.32
N GLU A 22 1.70 0.64 -11.60
CA GLU A 22 1.43 1.55 -12.69
C GLU A 22 0.32 0.98 -13.59
N ASP A 23 -0.65 1.82 -13.91
CA ASP A 23 -1.67 1.49 -14.89
C ASP A 23 -1.02 1.34 -16.27
N SER A 24 -1.09 0.16 -16.86
CA SER A 24 -0.43 -0.14 -18.12
C SER A 24 -1.01 0.61 -19.32
N ILE A 25 -2.20 1.21 -19.18
CA ILE A 25 -2.87 1.97 -20.23
C ILE A 25 -2.61 3.47 -20.04
N THR A 26 -2.78 3.98 -18.82
CA THR A 26 -2.69 5.43 -18.55
C THR A 26 -1.32 5.89 -18.07
N GLY A 27 -0.45 4.99 -17.63
CA GLY A 27 0.83 5.31 -16.96
C GLY A 27 0.64 5.90 -15.55
N GLU A 28 -0.59 5.93 -15.03
CA GLU A 28 -0.87 6.49 -13.70
C GLU A 28 -0.37 5.53 -12.60
N LYS A 29 0.45 6.04 -11.68
CA LYS A 29 0.88 5.30 -10.48
C LYS A 29 -0.25 5.23 -9.47
N LYS A 30 -0.53 4.02 -8.97
CA LYS A 30 -1.59 3.73 -8.00
C LYS A 30 -1.05 2.82 -6.91
N ALA A 31 -1.50 3.02 -5.68
CA ALA A 31 -1.17 2.14 -4.56
C ALA A 31 -2.45 1.50 -4.00
N TYR A 32 -2.33 0.27 -3.53
CA TYR A 32 -3.40 -0.51 -2.91
C TYR A 32 -2.91 -1.11 -1.59
N ILE A 33 -3.79 -1.17 -0.59
CA ILE A 33 -3.51 -1.77 0.72
C ILE A 33 -4.48 -2.91 1.01
N GLY A 34 -4.00 -4.02 1.57
CA GLY A 34 -4.84 -5.17 1.89
C GLY A 34 -4.20 -6.12 2.91
N VAL A 35 -5.00 -7.04 3.44
CA VAL A 35 -4.56 -8.10 4.36
C VAL A 35 -4.36 -9.39 3.59
N HIS A 36 -3.31 -10.14 3.92
CA HIS A 36 -3.09 -11.45 3.34
C HIS A 36 -2.49 -12.48 4.30
N THR A 37 -2.63 -13.75 3.91
CA THR A 37 -2.19 -14.95 4.64
C THR A 37 -0.67 -15.13 4.69
N GLY A 38 0.11 -14.57 3.75
CA GLY A 38 1.57 -14.68 3.74
C GLY A 38 2.11 -16.03 3.25
N HIS A 39 1.34 -16.76 2.42
CA HIS A 39 1.75 -18.07 1.92
C HIS A 39 2.62 -18.00 0.66
N ASP A 40 2.34 -17.04 -0.23
CA ASP A 40 3.09 -16.84 -1.48
C ASP A 40 3.12 -15.35 -1.83
N GLU A 41 4.30 -14.73 -1.73
CA GLU A 41 4.41 -13.28 -1.81
C GLU A 41 3.93 -12.71 -3.16
N ASP A 42 4.17 -13.41 -4.27
CA ASP A 42 3.76 -12.93 -5.59
C ASP A 42 2.24 -12.98 -5.76
N SER A 43 1.60 -14.08 -5.35
CA SER A 43 0.13 -14.18 -5.32
C SER A 43 -0.48 -13.14 -4.39
N ASP A 44 0.12 -12.91 -3.24
CA ASP A 44 -0.34 -11.93 -2.25
C ASP A 44 -0.31 -10.50 -2.83
N ARG A 45 0.77 -10.16 -3.56
CA ARG A 45 0.91 -8.88 -4.25
C ARG A 45 -0.17 -8.68 -5.31
N GLU A 46 -0.42 -9.69 -6.15
CA GLU A 46 -1.45 -9.62 -7.18
C GLU A 46 -2.86 -9.49 -6.58
N MET A 47 -3.11 -10.19 -5.47
CA MET A 47 -4.37 -10.09 -4.74
C MET A 47 -4.59 -8.70 -4.16
N VAL A 48 -3.58 -8.08 -3.55
CA VAL A 48 -3.69 -6.71 -3.02
C VAL A 48 -3.87 -5.71 -4.17
N ALA A 49 -3.13 -5.87 -5.27
CA ALA A 49 -3.27 -5.04 -6.46
C ALA A 49 -4.67 -5.08 -7.09
N SER A 50 -5.36 -6.22 -7.03
CA SER A 50 -6.66 -6.44 -7.67
C SER A 50 -7.86 -6.21 -6.75
N GLY A 51 -7.76 -6.58 -5.48
CA GLY A 51 -8.86 -6.55 -4.50
C GLY A 51 -8.62 -5.66 -3.27
N GLY A 52 -7.43 -5.08 -3.13
CA GLY A 52 -7.11 -4.18 -2.02
C GLY A 52 -7.85 -2.84 -2.10
N ALA A 53 -7.85 -2.10 -0.99
CA ALA A 53 -8.36 -0.74 -0.96
C ALA A 53 -7.36 0.22 -1.60
N LYS A 54 -7.81 1.11 -2.50
CA LYS A 54 -6.94 2.13 -3.11
C LYS A 54 -6.40 3.06 -2.01
N LEU A 55 -5.09 3.07 -1.83
CA LEU A 55 -4.39 3.98 -0.94
C LEU A 55 -4.22 5.32 -1.65
N ARG A 56 -4.98 6.32 -1.22
CA ARG A 56 -4.93 7.66 -1.79
C ARG A 56 -3.79 8.47 -1.18
N LYS A 57 -3.17 9.34 -1.98
CA LYS A 57 -2.08 10.20 -1.52
C LYS A 57 -2.52 11.06 -0.33
N GLU A 58 -3.72 11.59 -0.38
CA GLU A 58 -4.29 12.45 0.65
C GLU A 58 -4.44 11.70 1.99
N THR A 59 -4.70 10.39 1.95
CA THR A 59 -4.74 9.54 3.15
C THR A 59 -3.36 9.45 3.80
N VAL A 60 -2.32 9.21 3.01
CA VAL A 60 -0.95 9.13 3.52
C VAL A 60 -0.49 10.48 4.07
N GLU A 61 -0.72 11.56 3.32
CA GLU A 61 -0.41 12.92 3.76
C GLU A 61 -1.13 13.28 5.07
N SER A 62 -2.38 12.84 5.24
CA SER A 62 -3.11 13.06 6.50
C SER A 62 -2.50 12.33 7.68
N ILE A 63 -1.96 11.12 7.46
CA ILE A 63 -1.27 10.38 8.50
C ILE A 63 0.05 11.07 8.87
N LEU A 64 0.83 11.52 7.88
CA LEU A 64 2.10 12.22 8.10
C LEU A 64 1.93 13.49 8.95
N ARG A 65 0.84 14.25 8.73
CA ARG A 65 0.50 15.43 9.55
C ARG A 65 0.34 15.14 11.05
N HIS A 66 0.11 13.89 11.46
CA HIS A 66 0.05 13.53 12.88
C HIS A 66 1.43 13.17 13.47
N PHE A 67 2.42 12.88 12.63
CA PHE A 67 3.79 12.58 13.05
C PHE A 67 4.67 13.81 13.12
N ASP A 68 4.38 14.81 12.28
CA ASP A 68 5.00 16.12 12.34
C ASP A 68 4.34 16.91 13.48
N LYS A 69 4.93 16.88 14.69
CA LYS A 69 4.58 17.84 15.74
C LYS A 69 4.85 19.25 15.19
N GLU A 70 3.92 20.17 15.32
CA GLU A 70 4.27 21.60 15.34
C GLU A 70 5.25 21.77 16.51
N GLU A 71 6.52 22.00 16.21
CA GLU A 71 7.45 22.57 17.17
C GLU A 71 6.92 23.99 17.45
N GLU A 72 6.15 24.14 18.53
CA GLU A 72 5.85 25.46 19.10
C GLU A 72 7.18 26.10 19.54
N GLU A 73 7.69 27.04 18.74
CA GLU A 73 8.77 27.98 19.12
C GLU A 73 8.30 28.99 20.17
#